data_AF-A0A2P1DUZ2-F1
#
_entry.id   AF-A0A2P1DUZ2-F1
#
_cell.length_a   1.000
_cell.length_b   1.000
_cell.length_c   1.000
_cell.angle_alpha   90.00
_cell.angle_beta   90.00
_cell.angle_gamma   90.00
#
_symmetry.space_group_name_H-M   'P 1'
#
loop_
_entity.id
_entity.type
_entity.pdbx_description
1 polymer ?
#
loop_
_entity_poly.entity_id
_entity_poly.type
_entity_poly.pdbx_seq_one_letter_code
_entity_poly.pdbx_strand_id
1 'polypeptide(L)'
;MYKTFKCPACGWVHIAIPMADAEAQIREANCYLASKGLAPTETLEQYSKCFRCNASSATFVPAESGDAPAGATLQAVVVPGAYQ
;
A
#
# COMPACT_ATOMS: atom_id res chain seq x y z
N MET A 1 -2.53 -11.91 9.96
CA MET A 1 -1.13 -11.64 9.61
C MET A 1 -1.11 -11.01 8.23
N TYR A 2 -0.48 -9.85 8.07
CA TYR A 2 -0.45 -9.17 6.78
C TYR A 2 0.44 -9.94 5.78
N LYS A 3 0.05 -9.94 4.50
CA LYS A 3 0.78 -10.61 3.42
C LYS A 3 1.70 -9.59 2.74
N THR A 4 2.86 -10.00 2.27
CA THR A 4 3.79 -9.13 1.53
C THR A 4 3.76 -9.46 0.05
N PHE A 5 3.87 -8.43 -0.78
CA PHE A 5 3.81 -8.53 -2.23
C PHE A 5 4.90 -7.69 -2.88
N LYS A 6 5.52 -8.22 -3.93
CA LYS A 6 6.54 -7.57 -4.74
C LYS A 6 5.94 -7.02 -6.02
N CYS A 7 6.28 -5.78 -6.35
CA CYS A 7 6.01 -5.20 -7.65
C CYS A 7 6.97 -5.79 -8.69
N PRO A 8 6.51 -6.55 -9.70
CA PRO A 8 7.42 -7.15 -10.69
C PRO A 8 8.09 -6.12 -11.60
N ALA A 9 7.53 -4.90 -11.72
CA ALA A 9 8.07 -3.86 -12.58
C ALA A 9 9.34 -3.19 -12.01
N CYS A 10 9.47 -3.09 -10.67
CA CYS A 10 10.59 -2.37 -10.05
C CYS A 10 11.21 -3.06 -8.83
N GLY A 11 10.69 -4.24 -8.45
CA GLY A 11 11.18 -5.03 -7.31
C GLY A 11 10.76 -4.51 -5.93
N TRP A 12 9.99 -3.42 -5.84
CA TRP A 12 9.59 -2.87 -4.53
C TRP A 12 8.65 -3.82 -3.79
N VAL A 13 8.86 -3.98 -2.49
CA VAL A 13 8.04 -4.83 -1.63
C VAL A 13 7.07 -3.97 -0.83
N HIS A 14 5.83 -4.44 -0.79
CA HIS A 14 4.72 -3.79 -0.12
C HIS A 14 4.10 -4.74 0.90
N ILE A 15 3.45 -4.16 1.90
CA ILE A 15 2.56 -4.88 2.80
C ILE A 15 1.14 -4.74 2.27
N ALA A 16 0.50 -5.87 1.95
CA ALA A 16 -0.91 -5.85 1.59
C ALA A 16 -1.74 -5.57 2.83
N ILE A 17 -2.78 -4.75 2.67
CA ILE A 17 -3.79 -4.49 3.71
C ILE A 17 -5.20 -4.71 3.12
N PRO A 18 -6.18 -5.07 3.96
CA PRO A 18 -7.59 -5.07 3.58
C PRO A 18 -8.06 -3.69 3.08
N MET A 19 -9.05 -3.68 2.19
CA MET A 19 -9.65 -2.44 1.68
C MET A 19 -10.15 -1.52 2.80
N ALA A 20 -10.83 -2.10 3.80
CA ALA A 20 -11.36 -1.35 4.94
C ALA A 20 -10.25 -0.65 5.75
N ASP A 21 -9.07 -1.26 5.86
CA ASP A 21 -7.93 -0.66 6.57
C ASP A 21 -7.35 0.51 5.77
N ALA A 22 -7.30 0.39 4.42
CA ALA A 22 -6.87 1.49 3.56
C ALA A 22 -7.84 2.69 3.66
N GLU A 23 -9.16 2.44 3.63
CA GLU A 23 -10.18 3.47 3.81
C GLU A 23 -10.08 4.16 5.17
N ALA A 24 -9.82 3.38 6.24
CA ALA A 24 -9.63 3.93 7.57
C ALA A 24 -8.39 4.84 7.64
N GLN A 25 -7.26 4.42 7.06
CA GLN A 25 -6.04 5.22 7.00
C GLN A 25 -6.21 6.51 6.18
N ILE A 26 -6.87 6.42 5.02
CA ILE A 26 -7.18 7.58 4.17
C ILE A 26 -8.02 8.59 4.95
N ARG A 27 -9.06 8.11 5.64
CA ARG A 27 -9.92 8.98 6.46
C ARG A 27 -9.12 9.65 7.58
N GLU A 28 -8.30 8.90 8.30
CA GLU A 28 -7.48 9.44 9.38
C GLU A 28 -6.49 10.51 8.89
N ALA A 29 -5.75 10.21 7.81
CA ALA A 29 -4.79 11.14 7.22
C ALA A 29 -5.46 12.42 6.71
N ASN A 30 -6.58 12.30 5.98
CA ASN A 30 -7.31 13.45 5.48
C ASN A 30 -7.97 14.27 6.60
N CYS A 31 -8.46 13.63 7.67
CA CYS A 31 -8.93 14.33 8.87
C CYS A 31 -7.81 15.13 9.54
N TYR A 32 -6.61 14.55 9.63
CA TYR A 32 -5.44 15.25 10.15
C TYR A 32 -5.09 16.46 9.27
N LEU A 33 -5.03 16.31 7.95
CA LEU A 33 -4.78 17.42 7.02
C LEU A 33 -5.82 18.54 7.16
N ALA A 34 -7.11 18.19 7.24
CA ALA A 34 -8.19 19.14 7.46
C ALA A 34 -8.03 19.91 8.79
N SER A 35 -7.59 19.23 9.86
CA SER A 35 -7.29 19.87 11.16
C SER A 35 -6.15 20.89 11.09
N LYS A 36 -5.30 20.80 10.06
CA LYS A 36 -4.22 21.74 9.75
C LYS A 36 -4.61 22.77 8.71
N GLY A 37 -5.86 22.78 8.24
CA GLY A 37 -6.33 23.67 7.17
C GLY A 37 -5.78 23.32 5.79
N LEU A 38 -5.30 22.08 5.59
CA LEU A 38 -4.75 21.59 4.32
C LEU A 38 -5.79 20.79 3.55
N ALA A 39 -5.67 20.78 2.22
CA ALA A 39 -6.50 19.97 1.35
C ALA A 39 -6.19 18.47 1.54
N PRO A 40 -7.19 17.58 1.38
CA PRO A 40 -6.97 16.14 1.41
C PRO A 40 -6.11 15.71 0.22
N THR A 41 -5.16 14.81 0.47
CA THR A 41 -4.24 14.30 -0.55
C THR A 41 -4.25 12.77 -0.66
N GLU A 42 -4.71 12.08 0.38
CA GLU A 42 -4.72 10.61 0.40
C GLU A 42 -5.97 10.07 -0.29
N THR A 43 -5.78 9.10 -1.18
CA THR A 43 -6.84 8.50 -2.01
C THR A 43 -6.65 6.99 -2.15
N LEU A 44 -7.75 6.28 -2.41
CA LEU A 44 -7.72 4.84 -2.69
C LEU A 44 -6.84 4.47 -3.90
N GLU A 45 -6.71 5.39 -4.86
CA GLU A 45 -5.89 5.18 -6.04
C GLU A 45 -4.41 4.99 -5.69
N GLN A 46 -3.89 5.70 -4.69
CA GLN A 46 -2.49 5.55 -4.24
C GLN A 46 -2.24 4.16 -3.64
N TYR A 47 -3.21 3.63 -2.90
CA TYR A 47 -3.16 2.27 -2.35
C TYR A 47 -3.31 1.19 -3.43
N SER A 48 -3.71 1.55 -4.65
CA SER A 48 -3.92 0.62 -5.77
C SER A 48 -2.70 0.49 -6.69
N LYS A 49 -1.57 1.12 -6.33
CA LYS A 49 -0.39 1.24 -7.19
C LYS A 49 0.90 1.08 -6.39
N CYS A 50 1.99 0.78 -7.09
CA CYS A 50 3.33 0.79 -6.52
C CYS A 50 3.75 2.21 -6.17
N PHE A 51 4.02 2.46 -4.88
CA PHE A 51 4.58 3.71 -4.38
C PHE A 51 5.81 4.21 -5.19
N ARG A 52 6.64 3.29 -5.71
CA ARG A 52 7.87 3.65 -6.42
C ARG A 52 7.68 3.92 -7.91
N CYS A 53 6.86 3.13 -8.61
CA CYS A 53 6.79 3.16 -10.09
C CYS A 53 5.38 3.31 -10.66
N ASN A 54 4.36 3.46 -9.82
CA ASN A 54 2.94 3.59 -10.19
C ASN A 54 2.32 2.38 -10.92
N ALA A 55 3.05 1.26 -11.08
CA ALA A 55 2.48 0.03 -11.61
C ALA A 55 1.29 -0.45 -10.76
N SER A 56 0.24 -0.96 -11.40
CA SER A 56 -0.97 -1.41 -10.71
C SER A 56 -0.67 -2.54 -9.72
N SER A 57 -1.28 -2.49 -8.54
CA SER A 57 -1.16 -3.57 -7.53
C SER A 57 -1.79 -4.89 -7.99
N ALA A 58 -2.67 -4.86 -9.00
CA ALA A 58 -3.27 -6.04 -9.61
C ALA A 58 -2.24 -6.99 -10.25
N THR A 59 -1.04 -6.49 -10.58
CA THR A 59 0.03 -7.30 -11.18
C THR A 59 1.06 -7.77 -10.15
N PHE A 60 0.87 -7.49 -8.87
CA PHE A 60 1.87 -7.82 -7.85
C PHE A 60 1.89 -9.33 -7.58
N VAL A 61 3.06 -9.82 -7.21
CA VAL A 61 3.29 -11.24 -6.89
C VAL A 61 3.64 -11.40 -5.41
N PRO A 62 3.35 -12.54 -4.76
CA PRO A 62 3.79 -12.78 -3.39
C PRO A 62 5.29 -12.54 -3.23
N ALA A 63 5.69 -11.85 -2.17
CA ALA A 63 7.11 -11.64 -1.88
C ALA A 63 7.72 -12.88 -1.21
N GLU A 64 8.97 -13.15 -1.52
CA GLU A 64 9.74 -14.26 -0.96
C GLU A 64 10.63 -13.81 0.21
N SER A 65 11.12 -14.79 0.98
CA SER A 65 12.13 -14.53 2.00
C SER A 65 13.41 -13.99 1.35
N GLY A 66 13.79 -12.75 1.70
CA GLY A 66 14.96 -12.08 1.14
C GLY A 66 14.64 -10.96 0.14
N ASP A 67 13.38 -10.83 -0.32
CA ASP A 67 12.97 -9.74 -1.23
C ASP A 67 13.04 -8.36 -0.54
N ALA A 68 12.92 -8.31 0.78
CA ALA A 68 13.09 -7.10 1.58
C ALA A 68 14.05 -7.34 2.75
N PRO A 69 14.93 -6.37 3.08
CA PRO A 69 15.75 -6.43 4.28
C PRO A 69 14.89 -6.53 5.56
N ALA A 70 15.38 -7.25 6.56
CA ALA A 70 14.75 -7.29 7.86
C ALA A 70 14.68 -5.87 8.47
N GLY A 71 13.53 -5.51 9.03
CA GLY A 71 13.30 -4.18 9.62
C GLY A 71 12.96 -3.07 8.62
N ALA A 72 12.87 -3.37 7.31
CA ALA A 72 12.43 -2.40 6.32
C ALA A 72 10.98 -1.93 6.59
N THR A 73 10.73 -0.63 6.46
CA THR A 73 9.38 -0.08 6.46
C THR A 73 8.76 -0.29 5.09
N LEU A 74 7.69 -1.10 5.02
CA LEU A 74 6.98 -1.41 3.79
C LEU A 74 5.74 -0.52 3.64
N GLN A 75 5.56 0.07 2.46
CA GLN A 75 4.37 0.86 2.17
C GLN A 75 3.15 -0.04 2.00
N ALA A 76 2.04 0.39 2.60
CA ALA A 76 0.77 -0.29 2.48
C ALA A 76 0.23 -0.25 1.05
N VAL A 77 -0.40 -1.33 0.62
CA VAL A 77 -1.05 -1.43 -0.69
C VAL A 77 -2.28 -2.32 -0.57
N VAL A 78 -3.30 -2.09 -1.38
CA VAL A 78 -4.42 -3.01 -1.56
C VAL A 78 -4.14 -3.85 -2.80
N VAL A 79 -3.97 -5.16 -2.59
CA VAL A 79 -3.82 -6.13 -3.69
C VAL A 79 -5.16 -6.86 -3.87
N PRO A 80 -5.78 -6.82 -5.06
CA PRO A 80 -7.00 -7.56 -5.35
C PRO A 80 -6.83 -9.05 -5.02
N GLY A 81 -7.78 -9.62 -4.27
CA GLY A 81 -7.76 -11.04 -3.90
C GLY A 81 -6.76 -11.43 -2.80
N ALA A 82 -6.00 -10.50 -2.21
CA ALA A 82 -5.07 -10.84 -1.14
C ALA A 82 -5.75 -11.37 0.14
N TYR A 83 -7.00 -10.98 0.39
CA TYR A 83 -7.77 -11.28 1.61
C TYR A 83 -9.14 -11.91 1.35
N GLN A 84 -9.33 -12.51 0.18
CA GLN A 84 -10.51 -13.33 -0.12
C GLN A 84 -10.40 -14.71 0.53
#